data_AF-A0A535KC78-F1
#
_entry.id   AF-A0A535KC78-F1
#
_cell.length_a   1.000
_cell.length_b   1.000
_cell.length_c   1.000
_cell.angle_alpha   90.00
_cell.angle_beta   90.00
_cell.angle_gamma   90.00
#
_symmetry.space_group_name_H-M   'P 1'
#
loop_
_entity.id
_entity.type
_entity.pdbx_description
1 polymer ?
#
loop_
_entity_poly.entity_id
_entity_poly.type
_entity_poly.pdbx_seq_one_letter_code
_entity_poly.pdbx_strand_id
1 'polypeptide(L)' 'MACCAASRRRSTRRHPPRNKPLPEPRCPHCKASDAEVISLFGTQAMTLQYRCRKCGTVFEAIKY' A
#
# COMPACT_ATOMS: atom_id res chain seq x y z
N MET A 1 46.29 -0.10 37.42
CA MET A 1 45.77 -0.73 36.19
C MET A 1 44.26 -0.88 36.32
N ALA A 2 43.47 -0.02 35.66
CA ALA A 2 42.01 -0.18 35.60
C ALA A 2 41.56 0.14 34.17
N CYS A 3 41.14 -0.90 33.44
CA CYS A 3 40.62 -0.80 32.08
C CYS A 3 39.18 -0.28 32.11
N CYS A 4 38.95 0.95 31.65
CA CYS A 4 37.61 1.49 31.45
C CYS A 4 37.04 0.94 30.11
N ALA A 5 36.12 -0.02 30.20
CA ALA A 5 35.49 -0.65 29.05
C ALA A 5 34.58 0.34 28.30
N ALA A 6 34.87 0.55 27.01
CA ALA A 6 34.09 1.39 26.11
C ALA A 6 32.67 0.83 25.91
N SER A 7 31.68 1.57 26.40
CA SER A 7 30.25 1.30 26.19
C SER A 7 29.89 1.49 24.71
N ARG A 8 29.76 0.38 23.98
CA ARG A 8 29.22 0.37 22.61
C ARG A 8 27.72 0.60 22.66
N ARG A 9 27.27 1.84 22.44
CA ARG A 9 25.85 2.17 22.25
C ARG A 9 25.34 1.44 21.01
N ARG A 10 24.58 0.35 21.22
CA ARG A 10 23.93 -0.41 20.15
C ARG A 10 22.83 0.46 19.52
N SER A 11 23.12 0.99 18.33
CA SER A 11 22.21 1.81 17.53
C SER A 11 20.94 1.02 17.19
N THR A 12 19.83 1.34 17.88
CA THR A 12 18.49 0.78 17.66
C THR A 12 17.80 1.47 16.48
N ARG A 13 18.43 1.52 15.30
CA ARG A 13 17.76 2.01 14.09
C ARG A 13 16.63 1.04 13.73
N ARG A 14 15.43 1.34 14.23
CA ARG A 14 14.18 0.73 13.79
C ARG A 14 14.05 1.03 12.30
N HIS A 15 14.09 0.01 11.46
CA HIS A 15 13.71 0.18 10.07
C HIS A 15 12.23 0.57 10.03
N PRO A 16 11.83 1.62 9.30
CA PRO A 16 10.42 1.91 9.09
C PRO A 16 9.78 0.70 8.38
N PRO A 17 8.52 0.36 8.69
CA PRO A 17 7.84 -0.74 8.01
C PRO A 17 7.82 -0.43 6.51
N ARG A 18 8.30 -1.39 5.72
CA ARG A 18 8.28 -1.31 4.26
C ARG A 18 6.81 -1.32 3.83
N ASN A 19 6.29 -0.16 3.42
CA ASN A 19 4.95 -0.03 2.87
C ASN A 19 4.92 -0.76 1.52
N LYS A 20 4.61 -2.06 1.53
CA LYS A 20 4.41 -2.82 0.30
C LYS A 20 3.09 -2.32 -0.29
N PRO A 21 3.07 -1.79 -1.53
CA PRO A 21 1.80 -1.49 -2.17
C PRO A 21 0.97 -2.77 -2.22
N LEU A 22 -0.29 -2.68 -1.78
CA LEU A 22 -1.26 -3.76 -1.88
C LEU A 22 -1.39 -4.16 -3.36
N PRO A 23 -1.74 -5.42 -3.66
CA PRO A 23 -2.01 -5.84 -5.03
C PRO A 23 -3.08 -4.93 -5.65
N GLU A 24 -2.77 -4.28 -6.76
CA GLU A 24 -3.74 -3.45 -7.49
C GLU A 24 -4.89 -4.33 -8.00
N PRO A 25 -6.15 -3.91 -7.82
CA PRO A 25 -7.29 -4.73 -8.22
C PRO A 25 -7.39 -4.80 -9.74
N ARG A 26 -7.72 -5.99 -10.26
CA ARG A 26 -7.95 -6.17 -11.71
C ARG A 26 -9.36 -5.72 -12.07
N CYS A 27 -9.48 -5.06 -13.23
CA CYS A 27 -10.77 -4.69 -13.78
C CYS A 27 -11.67 -5.93 -13.96
N PRO A 28 -12.89 -5.95 -13.41
CA PRO A 28 -13.78 -7.12 -13.52
C PRO A 28 -14.22 -7.38 -14.97
N HIS A 29 -14.26 -6.32 -15.79
CA HIS A 29 -14.73 -6.35 -17.18
C HIS A 29 -13.67 -6.83 -18.16
N CYS A 30 -12.49 -6.19 -18.23
CA CYS A 30 -11.45 -6.52 -19.21
C CYS A 30 -10.23 -7.24 -18.62
N LYS A 31 -10.20 -7.50 -17.31
CA LYS A 31 -9.09 -8.15 -16.57
C LYS A 31 -7.75 -7.41 -16.58
N ALA A 32 -7.69 -6.20 -17.12
CA ALA A 32 -6.51 -5.36 -17.05
C ALA A 32 -6.18 -4.98 -15.60
N SER A 33 -4.88 -4.89 -15.29
CA SER A 33 -4.38 -4.40 -14.00
C SER A 33 -4.18 -2.88 -13.97
N ASP A 34 -4.46 -2.20 -15.09
CA ASP A 34 -4.26 -0.76 -15.25
C ASP A 34 -5.52 0.00 -14.83
N ALA A 35 -5.60 0.32 -13.54
CA ALA A 35 -6.72 1.01 -12.92
C ALA A 35 -6.23 2.15 -12.02
N GLU A 36 -6.86 3.32 -12.14
CA GLU A 36 -6.55 4.50 -11.32
C GLU A 36 -7.58 4.66 -10.20
N VAL A 37 -7.15 5.05 -9.01
CA VAL A 37 -8.04 5.42 -7.90
C VAL A 37 -8.65 6.77 -8.20
N ILE A 38 -9.98 6.84 -8.26
CA ILE A 38 -10.72 8.09 -8.50
C ILE A 38 -11.41 8.62 -7.24
N SER A 39 -11.65 7.75 -6.24
CA SER A 39 -12.16 8.14 -4.94
C SER A 39 -11.61 7.23 -3.84
N LEU A 40 -11.28 7.83 -2.70
CA LEU A 40 -10.86 7.11 -1.51
C LEU A 40 -12.04 6.48 -0.74
N PHE A 41 -13.28 6.72 -1.17
CA PHE A 41 -14.47 6.14 -0.59
C PHE A 41 -15.45 5.75 -1.70
N GLY A 42 -15.84 4.48 -1.72
CA GLY A 42 -16.94 4.00 -2.53
C GLY A 42 -18.26 4.05 -1.80
N THR A 43 -19.17 3.18 -2.23
CA THR A 43 -20.49 2.99 -1.63
C THR A 43 -20.36 2.54 -0.17
N GLN A 44 -19.31 1.79 0.14
CA GLN A 44 -18.96 1.38 1.50
C GLN A 44 -17.72 2.12 1.97
N ALA A 45 -17.66 2.49 3.26
CA ALA A 45 -16.52 3.19 3.82
C ALA A 45 -15.19 2.42 3.68
N MET A 46 -15.28 1.09 3.56
CA MET A 46 -14.13 0.20 3.36
C MET A 46 -13.77 -0.06 1.89
N THR A 47 -14.41 0.59 0.92
CA THR A 47 -14.07 0.45 -0.51
C THR A 47 -13.43 1.70 -1.09
N LEU A 48 -12.59 1.50 -2.10
CA LEU A 48 -12.04 2.52 -2.99
C LEU A 48 -12.77 2.43 -4.33
N GLN A 49 -12.95 3.57 -5.01
CA GLN A 49 -13.46 3.57 -6.38
C GLN A 49 -12.31 3.70 -7.37
N TYR A 50 -12.34 2.83 -8.38
CA TYR A 50 -11.36 2.75 -9.44
C TYR A 50 -11.99 3.03 -10.80
N ARG A 51 -11.20 3.58 -11.71
CA ARG A 51 -11.50 3.61 -13.14
C ARG A 51 -10.45 2.83 -13.91
N CYS A 52 -10.87 1.85 -14.70
CA CYS A 52 -9.96 1.14 -15.58
C CYS A 52 -9.51 2.06 -16.73
N ARG A 53 -8.20 2.23 -16.91
CA ARG A 53 -7.63 3.05 -18.00
C ARG A 53 -7.77 2.38 -19.37
N LYS A 54 -7.88 1.04 -19.41
CA LYS A 54 -8.04 0.26 -20.65
C LYS A 54 -9.45 0.31 -21.24
N CYS A 55 -10.48 0.08 -20.43
CA CYS A 55 -11.87 -0.03 -20.92
C CYS A 55 -12.84 1.00 -20.34
N GLY A 56 -12.37 1.89 -19.46
CA GLY A 56 -13.18 2.96 -18.88
C GLY A 56 -14.16 2.53 -17.78
N THR A 57 -14.30 1.23 -17.51
CA THR A 57 -15.21 0.71 -16.47
C THR A 57 -14.85 1.24 -15.09
N VAL A 58 -15.85 1.72 -14.37
CA VAL A 58 -15.75 2.10 -12.96
C VAL A 58 -16.12 0.90 -12.10
N PHE A 59 -15.32 0.61 -11.08
CA PHE A 59 -15.57 -0.51 -10.16
C PHE A 59 -15.02 -0.19 -8.76
N GLU A 60 -15.46 -0.94 -7.76
CA GLU A 60 -14.99 -0.78 -6.38
C GLU A 60 -14.12 -1.97 -5.93
N ALA A 61 -13.15 -1.71 -5.06
CA ALA A 61 -12.37 -2.75 -4.39
C ALA A 61 -12.15 -2.42 -2.91
N ILE A 62 -11.98 -3.45 -2.10
CA ILE A 62 -11.83 -3.33 -0.64
C ILE A 62 -10.46 -2.72 -0.31
N LYS A 63 -10.45 -1.83 0.68
CA LYS A 63 -9.25 -1.40 1.40
C LYS A 63 -8.85 -2.58 2.29
N TYR A 64 -7.62 -3.08 2.15
CA TYR A 64 -7.02 -4.15 2.98
C TYR A 64 -7.27 -5.59 2.54
#